data_AF-A0A7S0VYZ8-F1
#
_entry.id   AF-A0A7S0VYZ8-F1
#
_cell.length_a   1.000
_cell.length_b   1.000
_cell.length_c   1.000
_cell.angle_alpha   90.00
_cell.angle_beta   90.00
_cell.angle_gamma   90.00
#
_symmetry.space_group_name_H-M   'P 1'
#
loop_
_entity.id
_entity.type
_entity.pdbx_description
1 polymer ?
#
loop_
_entity_poly.entity_id
_entity_poly.type
_entity_poly.pdbx_seq_one_letter_code
_entity_poly.pdbx_strand_id
1 'polypeptide(L)'
;DLETLSHLVFQAVFFDLVRSIYERHHLVFTFAVAVKKMFASDSMPAEEWQHFLTDGRKRVPLGAEVRGTQKVEIIDGSDMAQEGFGRHGNGPGVPGEDRQKPAFEWLSDEHWAAAQRLSPVRSLTHALREELCESIENNPEKWEPFFKTSDPVECEDPKGIRASLSPFQLLLLIRAFHPHHIMEGMRHVALRMYGVDAYRIPSVSIAAAHEDSTNVTPLMFLLGPGSDPTRDIEAFADDMLFLDKLVVIESRASTVTIVDKVLQECMERGHWLLVRNIHTHEPMMSKLEDKCAELLKCEPHTDFRLWITSFPTGLSKEVYRQSMRIVWEAPNSLRGNLLQSFTTDPMTNQDFFYITKNTLIYKKCMFALCFLHAAVKERAVYGAFGWNNVPAVDAFDLKYCMVQMRDVIEGFDSISVRSLRQLVSDLVYVGRITHKRDGMILEALSGRYFSDKLLNEGHTYTADGVYYPPEGSAIEKYLAYVDNLPTSSPAALFGLPVPMDHVRAEQQAEKTMSYLHDMQGFNVARKEGVPWQHPVVMTSKAAELLELVPGLFNVDEVEKAYPLVRSENRNRVLLQELQLHNVLTRAVR
;
A
#
# COMPACT_ATOMS: atom_id res chain seq x y z
N ASP A 1 9.60 15.16 35.08
CA ASP A 1 10.12 13.81 34.85
C ASP A 1 10.69 13.74 33.43
N LEU A 2 11.96 13.36 33.29
CA LEU A 2 12.69 13.45 32.00
C LEU A 2 12.20 12.42 30.98
N GLU A 3 11.77 11.24 31.46
CA GLU A 3 11.22 10.19 30.60
C GLU A 3 9.89 10.59 29.98
N THR A 4 9.01 11.23 30.75
CA THR A 4 7.74 11.76 30.25
C THR A 4 7.96 12.83 29.18
N LEU A 5 8.91 13.74 29.40
CA LEU A 5 9.26 14.78 28.42
C LEU A 5 9.79 14.15 27.12
N SER A 6 10.70 13.18 27.23
CA SER A 6 11.25 12.47 26.07
C SER A 6 10.16 11.74 25.27
N HIS A 7 9.22 11.10 25.96
CA HIS A 7 8.09 10.42 25.33
C HIS A 7 7.17 11.39 24.61
N LEU A 8 6.82 12.53 25.22
CA LEU A 8 5.97 13.55 24.61
C LEU A 8 6.62 14.18 23.38
N VAL A 9 7.92 14.50 23.45
CA VAL A 9 8.67 15.04 22.31
C VAL A 9 8.72 14.03 21.17
N PHE A 10 8.98 12.75 21.49
CA PHE A 10 8.96 11.70 20.47
C PHE A 10 7.58 11.59 19.81
N GLN A 11 6.50 11.57 20.58
CA GLN A 11 5.14 11.50 20.03
C GLN A 11 4.83 12.69 19.13
N ALA A 12 5.13 13.91 19.55
CA ALA A 12 4.92 15.11 18.74
C ALA A 12 5.68 15.01 17.40
N VAL A 13 6.99 14.74 17.45
CA VAL A 13 7.83 14.62 16.25
C VAL A 13 7.37 13.46 15.37
N PHE A 14 6.98 12.32 15.97
CA PHE A 14 6.50 11.17 15.24
C PHE A 14 5.22 11.50 14.46
N PHE A 15 4.21 12.09 15.12
CA PHE A 15 2.96 12.44 14.44
C PHE A 15 3.21 13.48 13.35
N ASP A 16 4.01 14.53 13.61
CA ASP A 16 4.33 15.53 12.59
C ASP A 16 5.03 14.94 11.36
N LEU A 17 5.94 13.98 11.56
CA LEU A 17 6.57 13.27 10.45
C LEU A 17 5.58 12.39 9.69
N VAL A 18 4.74 11.63 10.39
CA VAL A 18 3.75 10.75 9.77
C VAL A 18 2.74 11.52 8.93
N ARG A 19 2.32 12.71 9.37
CA ARG A 19 1.44 13.61 8.59
C ARG A 19 2.02 13.95 7.22
N SER A 20 3.35 13.93 7.08
CA SER A 20 4.06 14.21 5.84
C SER A 20 4.37 12.96 4.98
N ILE A 21 3.84 11.80 5.35
CA ILE A 21 4.08 10.50 4.71
C ILE A 21 2.74 9.91 4.26
N TYR A 22 2.73 9.26 3.10
CA TYR A 22 1.55 8.55 2.59
C TYR A 22 1.16 7.37 3.49
N GLU A 23 -0.14 7.13 3.67
CA GLU A 23 -0.75 6.08 4.51
C GLU A 23 -0.12 4.70 4.25
N ARG A 24 0.10 4.36 2.97
CA ARG A 24 0.75 3.10 2.55
C ARG A 24 2.16 2.88 3.13
N HIS A 25 2.82 3.93 3.60
CA HIS A 25 4.17 3.89 4.18
C HIS A 25 4.18 4.09 5.70
N HIS A 26 3.03 4.36 6.34
CA HIS A 26 2.95 4.59 7.80
C HIS A 26 3.49 3.40 8.59
N LEU A 27 3.11 2.18 8.24
CA LEU A 27 3.62 0.98 8.92
C LEU A 27 5.14 0.85 8.76
N VAL A 28 5.64 1.00 7.53
CA VAL A 28 7.05 0.86 7.20
C VAL A 28 7.90 1.88 7.97
N PHE A 29 7.44 3.13 8.01
CA PHE A 29 8.09 4.19 8.79
C PHE A 29 8.06 3.89 10.29
N THR A 30 6.88 3.57 10.84
CA THR A 30 6.73 3.28 12.28
C THR A 30 7.59 2.09 12.70
N PHE A 31 7.64 1.05 11.88
CA PHE A 31 8.48 -0.11 12.11
C PHE A 31 9.98 0.24 12.00
N ALA A 32 10.40 1.03 11.02
CA ALA A 32 11.80 1.46 10.89
C ALA A 32 12.24 2.30 12.11
N VAL A 33 11.36 3.17 12.62
CA VAL A 33 11.59 3.92 13.86
C VAL A 33 11.66 2.97 15.07
N ALA A 34 10.84 1.93 15.12
CA ALA A 34 10.89 0.91 16.17
C ALA A 34 12.23 0.16 16.17
N VAL A 35 12.67 -0.30 14.99
CA VAL A 35 13.96 -0.95 14.78
C VAL A 35 15.12 -0.05 15.21
N LYS A 36 15.10 1.24 14.85
CA LYS A 36 16.14 2.20 15.26
C LYS A 36 16.23 2.37 16.77
N LYS A 37 15.09 2.41 17.46
CA LYS A 37 15.04 2.47 18.93
C LYS A 37 15.58 1.19 19.55
N MET A 38 15.21 0.02 19.02
CA MET A 38 15.72 -1.27 19.49
C MET A 38 17.24 -1.38 19.35
N PHE A 39 17.82 -0.84 18.27
CA PHE A 39 19.26 -0.71 18.11
C PHE A 39 19.88 0.25 19.13
N ALA A 40 19.24 1.39 19.41
CA ALA A 40 19.75 2.37 20.37
C ALA A 40 19.70 1.86 21.82
N SER A 41 18.78 0.95 22.14
CA SER A 41 18.65 0.31 23.46
C SER A 41 19.36 -1.05 23.57
N ASP A 42 20.15 -1.45 22.58
CA ASP A 42 20.82 -2.76 22.49
C ASP A 42 19.86 -3.96 22.70
N SER A 43 18.57 -3.78 22.41
CA SER A 43 17.54 -4.82 22.61
C SER A 43 17.35 -5.73 21.41
N MET A 44 18.08 -5.47 20.30
CA MET A 44 18.03 -6.27 19.08
C MET A 44 19.45 -6.37 18.48
N PRO A 45 20.03 -7.58 18.42
CA PRO A 45 21.30 -7.81 17.75
C PRO A 45 21.25 -7.47 16.25
N ALA A 46 22.35 -6.95 15.71
CA ALA A 46 22.46 -6.65 14.28
C ALA A 46 22.29 -7.88 13.37
N GLU A 47 22.61 -9.07 13.89
CA GLU A 47 22.40 -10.35 13.21
C GLU A 47 20.91 -10.62 12.93
N GLU A 48 20.03 -10.35 13.89
CA GLU A 48 18.57 -10.53 13.73
C GLU A 48 18.03 -9.65 12.60
N TRP A 49 18.44 -8.38 12.59
CA TRP A 49 18.02 -7.44 11.56
C TRP A 49 18.53 -7.85 10.17
N GLN A 50 19.81 -8.21 10.05
CA GLN A 50 20.38 -8.69 8.79
C GLN A 50 19.67 -9.95 8.28
N HIS A 51 19.36 -10.88 9.19
CA HIS A 51 18.61 -12.08 8.86
C HIS A 51 17.20 -11.74 8.34
N PHE A 52 16.45 -10.89 9.05
CA PHE A 52 15.10 -10.47 8.67
C PHE A 52 15.02 -9.95 7.23
N LEU A 53 16.00 -9.17 6.81
CA LEU A 53 16.03 -8.59 5.47
C LEU A 53 16.46 -9.60 4.41
N THR A 54 17.48 -10.39 4.71
CA THR A 54 18.09 -11.28 3.72
C THR A 54 17.45 -12.66 3.67
N ASP A 55 16.53 -12.97 4.59
CA ASP A 55 16.01 -14.33 4.82
C ASP A 55 17.14 -15.33 5.13
N GLY A 56 18.25 -14.83 5.71
CA GLY A 56 19.49 -15.58 5.92
C GLY A 56 20.20 -16.02 4.63
N ARG A 57 19.73 -15.60 3.44
CA ARG A 57 20.40 -15.88 2.17
C ARG A 57 21.63 -14.98 2.07
N LYS A 58 22.83 -15.58 2.14
CA LYS A 58 24.07 -14.83 1.88
C LYS A 58 23.95 -14.16 0.50
N ARG A 59 24.22 -12.85 0.42
CA ARG A 59 24.52 -12.22 -0.88
C ARG A 59 25.70 -12.98 -1.47
N VAL A 60 25.47 -13.71 -2.55
CA VAL A 60 26.56 -14.36 -3.28
C VAL A 60 27.46 -13.22 -3.78
N PRO A 61 28.74 -13.14 -3.36
CA PRO A 61 29.69 -12.28 -4.02
C PRO A 61 29.93 -12.87 -5.41
N LEU A 62 29.43 -12.21 -6.45
CA LEU A 62 29.74 -12.57 -7.83
C LEU A 62 31.22 -12.28 -8.07
N GLY A 63 32.04 -13.34 -8.07
CA GLY A 63 33.49 -13.25 -8.26
C GLY A 63 34.32 -14.44 -7.74
N ALA A 64 33.72 -15.54 -7.26
CA ALA A 64 34.47 -16.75 -6.97
C ALA A 64 34.80 -17.49 -8.28
N GLU A 65 36.09 -17.49 -8.63
CA GLU A 65 36.69 -18.12 -9.81
C GLU A 65 36.14 -19.53 -10.11
N VAL A 66 35.59 -19.73 -11.31
CA VAL A 66 35.52 -21.07 -11.92
C VAL A 66 36.91 -21.38 -12.48
N ARG A 67 37.79 -21.96 -11.66
CA ARG A 67 38.96 -22.69 -12.15
C ARG A 67 38.55 -24.14 -12.40
N GLY A 68 38.66 -24.58 -13.65
CA GLY A 68 38.63 -26.00 -13.97
C GLY A 68 38.00 -26.31 -15.31
N THR A 69 38.69 -25.97 -16.40
CA THR A 69 38.48 -26.61 -17.69
C THR A 69 38.69 -28.12 -17.57
N GLN A 70 37.64 -28.92 -17.77
CA GLN A 70 37.79 -30.29 -18.26
C GLN A 70 37.12 -30.38 -19.64
N LYS A 71 37.97 -30.62 -20.64
CA LYS A 71 37.57 -31.05 -21.98
C LYS A 71 36.71 -32.30 -21.85
N VAL A 72 35.51 -32.26 -22.40
CA VAL A 72 34.73 -33.46 -22.70
C VAL A 72 34.92 -33.73 -24.19
N GLU A 73 35.61 -34.82 -24.50
CA GLU A 73 35.67 -35.39 -25.84
C GLU A 73 34.30 -35.94 -26.23
N ILE A 74 33.92 -35.70 -27.48
CA ILE A 74 32.68 -36.17 -28.10
C ILE A 74 32.79 -37.69 -28.25
N ILE A 75 31.89 -38.44 -27.60
CA ILE A 75 31.63 -39.85 -27.93
C ILE A 75 30.23 -39.94 -28.50
N ASP A 76 30.19 -40.54 -29.70
CA ASP A 76 29.03 -40.73 -30.57
C ASP A 76 27.94 -41.58 -29.91
N GLY A 77 26.69 -41.27 -30.24
CA GLY A 77 25.51 -41.88 -29.64
C GLY A 77 25.19 -43.25 -30.22
N SER A 78 25.07 -44.25 -29.34
CA SER A 78 24.02 -45.28 -29.43
C SER A 78 23.84 -45.94 -28.06
N ASP A 79 22.58 -46.25 -27.76
CA ASP A 79 22.06 -47.06 -26.67
C ASP A 79 21.60 -46.39 -25.36
N MET A 80 20.32 -46.69 -25.09
CA MET A 80 19.60 -46.79 -23.82
C MET A 80 18.69 -45.63 -23.40
N ALA A 81 17.40 -46.01 -23.37
CA ALA A 81 16.24 -45.30 -22.89
C ALA A 81 16.13 -45.31 -21.36
N GLN A 82 15.18 -44.49 -20.87
CA GLN A 82 14.60 -44.41 -19.53
C GLN A 82 15.50 -43.84 -18.42
N GLU A 83 15.27 -42.57 -18.04
CA GLU A 83 14.96 -42.18 -16.66
C GLU A 83 14.49 -40.73 -16.59
N GLY A 84 13.56 -40.47 -15.66
CA GLY A 84 12.73 -39.28 -15.58
C GLY A 84 13.43 -38.00 -15.12
N PHE A 85 12.81 -36.89 -15.48
CA PHE A 85 13.19 -35.52 -15.16
C PHE A 85 13.29 -35.28 -13.64
N GLY A 86 14.47 -34.86 -13.19
CA GLY A 86 14.69 -34.23 -11.90
C GLY A 86 15.91 -33.32 -11.92
N ARG A 87 15.76 -32.15 -11.29
CA ARG A 87 16.76 -31.24 -10.69
C ARG A 87 16.83 -29.83 -11.29
N HIS A 88 16.14 -28.90 -10.63
CA HIS A 88 16.58 -27.53 -10.52
C HIS A 88 17.73 -27.42 -9.52
N GLY A 89 18.73 -26.62 -9.87
CA GLY A 89 20.02 -26.54 -9.20
C GLY A 89 19.97 -25.84 -7.84
N ASN A 90 20.53 -26.51 -6.84
CA ASN A 90 20.95 -25.91 -5.58
C ASN A 90 22.25 -25.12 -5.80
N GLY A 91 22.27 -23.85 -5.40
CA GLY A 91 23.51 -23.08 -5.22
C GLY A 91 24.33 -23.61 -4.03
N PRO A 92 25.63 -23.25 -3.91
CA PRO A 92 26.51 -23.87 -2.93
C PRO A 92 26.19 -23.37 -1.51
N GLY A 93 25.71 -24.27 -0.67
CA GLY A 93 25.49 -24.08 0.76
C GLY A 93 26.79 -24.00 1.55
N VAL A 94 26.73 -23.31 2.68
CA VAL A 94 27.80 -23.18 3.69
C VAL A 94 27.81 -24.46 4.54
N PRO A 95 28.97 -24.97 4.99
CA PRO A 95 29.03 -26.23 5.73
C PRO A 95 28.59 -26.04 7.19
N GLY A 96 27.32 -26.30 7.45
CA GLY A 96 26.79 -26.86 8.70
C GLY A 96 26.02 -28.10 8.29
N GLU A 97 26.16 -29.21 9.03
CA GLU A 97 25.55 -30.51 8.69
C GLU A 97 24.12 -30.34 8.16
N ASP A 98 23.87 -30.72 6.90
CA ASP A 98 22.55 -30.64 6.28
C ASP A 98 21.60 -31.58 7.02
N ARG A 99 21.01 -31.07 8.11
CA ARG A 99 20.08 -31.82 8.93
C ARG A 99 18.90 -32.26 8.06
N GLN A 100 18.68 -33.56 7.96
CA GLN A 100 17.66 -34.08 7.08
C GLN A 100 16.28 -33.66 7.59
N LYS A 101 15.45 -33.17 6.67
CA LYS A 101 14.08 -32.75 7.00
C LYS A 101 13.29 -33.92 7.61
N PRO A 102 12.61 -33.71 8.74
CA PRO A 102 11.70 -34.72 9.29
C PRO A 102 10.48 -34.92 8.38
N ALA A 103 9.96 -36.15 8.36
CA ALA A 103 8.85 -36.55 7.49
C ALA A 103 7.48 -36.09 8.01
N PHE A 104 7.31 -34.80 8.29
CA PHE A 104 6.04 -34.19 8.71
C PHE A 104 5.29 -33.64 7.49
N GLU A 105 4.02 -34.02 7.31
CA GLU A 105 3.21 -33.59 6.15
C GLU A 105 2.98 -32.07 6.09
N TRP A 106 2.92 -31.40 7.25
CA TRP A 106 2.69 -29.96 7.34
C TRP A 106 3.95 -29.11 7.15
N LEU A 107 5.13 -29.72 7.12
CA LEU A 107 6.41 -29.02 6.96
C LEU A 107 6.85 -29.11 5.49
N SER A 108 6.97 -27.98 4.80
CA SER A 108 7.49 -27.93 3.43
C SER A 108 9.03 -27.93 3.40
N ASP A 109 9.63 -28.22 2.26
CA ASP A 109 11.08 -28.13 2.08
C ASP A 109 11.58 -26.68 2.21
N GLU A 110 10.78 -25.72 1.77
CA GLU A 110 11.07 -24.29 1.91
C GLU A 110 11.05 -23.84 3.37
N HIS A 111 10.06 -24.30 4.15
CA HIS A 111 10.00 -24.03 5.59
C HIS A 111 11.20 -24.65 6.31
N TRP A 112 11.57 -25.89 5.97
CA TRP A 112 12.74 -26.51 6.58
C TRP A 112 14.04 -25.77 6.26
N ALA A 113 14.23 -25.38 5.00
CA ALA A 113 15.38 -24.59 4.59
C ALA A 113 15.41 -23.22 5.31
N ALA A 114 14.26 -22.60 5.55
CA ALA A 114 14.17 -21.35 6.33
C ALA A 114 14.54 -21.58 7.80
N ALA A 115 14.07 -22.67 8.42
CA ALA A 115 14.44 -23.06 9.78
C ALA A 115 15.95 -23.28 9.90
N GLN A 116 16.57 -24.00 8.95
CA GLN A 116 18.02 -24.21 8.91
C GLN A 116 18.81 -22.90 8.79
N ARG A 117 18.29 -21.91 8.03
CA ARG A 117 18.92 -20.58 7.94
C ARG A 117 18.78 -19.77 9.23
N LEU A 118 17.71 -19.98 10.00
CA LEU A 118 17.46 -19.30 11.28
C LEU A 118 18.20 -19.93 12.46
N SER A 119 18.44 -21.24 12.46
CA SER A 119 19.11 -21.97 13.55
C SER A 119 20.47 -21.39 14.01
N PRO A 120 21.31 -20.80 13.13
CA PRO A 120 22.55 -20.15 13.54
C PRO A 120 22.38 -18.84 14.33
N VAL A 121 21.19 -18.22 14.33
CA VAL A 121 20.93 -16.92 14.98
C VAL A 121 20.95 -17.11 16.50
N ARG A 122 22.08 -16.78 17.12
CA ARG A 122 22.37 -17.13 18.54
C ARG A 122 21.36 -16.58 19.53
N SER A 123 20.83 -15.38 19.29
CA SER A 123 19.85 -14.76 20.17
C SER A 123 18.49 -15.47 20.15
N LEU A 124 18.10 -16.00 18.99
CA LEU A 124 16.92 -16.84 18.85
C LEU A 124 17.14 -18.20 19.52
N THR A 125 18.28 -18.84 19.28
CA THR A 125 18.68 -20.10 19.95
C THR A 125 18.69 -19.95 21.47
N HIS A 126 19.17 -18.82 21.99
CA HIS A 126 19.15 -18.54 23.43
C HIS A 126 17.72 -18.38 23.97
N ALA A 127 16.83 -17.72 23.21
CA ALA A 127 15.41 -17.57 23.59
C ALA A 127 14.65 -18.91 23.57
N LEU A 128 14.97 -19.77 22.60
CA LEU A 128 14.40 -21.12 22.44
C LEU A 128 15.04 -22.15 23.39
N ARG A 129 16.24 -21.87 23.90
CA ARG A 129 17.13 -22.77 24.68
C ARG A 129 17.59 -24.01 23.92
N GLU A 130 17.37 -24.05 22.62
CA GLU A 130 17.74 -25.11 21.68
C GLU A 130 17.76 -24.51 20.25
N GLU A 131 18.36 -25.22 19.29
CA GLU A 131 18.29 -24.77 17.88
C GLU A 131 16.87 -24.92 17.33
N LEU A 132 16.47 -24.04 16.40
CA LEU A 132 15.11 -24.04 15.88
C LEU A 132 14.73 -25.37 15.21
N CYS A 133 15.64 -25.95 14.42
CA CYS A 133 15.44 -27.27 13.81
C CYS A 133 15.23 -28.37 14.87
N GLU A 134 15.95 -28.31 15.99
CA GLU A 134 15.82 -29.27 17.10
C GLU A 134 14.50 -29.09 17.84
N SER A 135 14.07 -27.85 18.00
CA SER A 135 12.76 -27.54 18.58
C SER A 135 11.61 -28.15 17.79
N ILE A 136 11.67 -28.01 16.46
CA ILE A 136 10.65 -28.50 15.52
C ILE A 136 10.61 -30.03 15.52
N GLU A 137 11.77 -30.68 15.47
CA GLU A 137 11.88 -32.15 15.49
C GLU A 137 11.40 -32.76 16.79
N ASN A 138 11.75 -32.16 17.94
CA ASN A 138 11.45 -32.71 19.26
C ASN A 138 10.03 -32.40 19.74
N ASN A 139 9.31 -31.43 19.14
CA ASN A 139 7.99 -31.00 19.59
C ASN A 139 7.01 -30.74 18.41
N PRO A 140 6.83 -31.69 17.47
CA PRO A 140 6.05 -31.45 16.26
C PRO A 140 4.60 -31.07 16.55
N GLU A 141 3.96 -31.71 17.53
CA GLU A 141 2.58 -31.40 17.96
C GLU A 141 2.39 -29.96 18.48
N LYS A 142 3.47 -29.30 18.92
CA LYS A 142 3.40 -27.90 19.39
C LYS A 142 3.68 -26.91 18.27
N TRP A 143 4.49 -27.28 17.29
CA TRP A 143 4.81 -26.45 16.13
C TRP A 143 3.74 -26.51 15.04
N GLU A 144 3.09 -27.66 14.86
CA GLU A 144 2.06 -27.86 13.83
C GLU A 144 0.93 -26.79 13.86
N PRO A 145 0.36 -26.41 15.03
CA PRO A 145 -0.63 -25.32 15.09
C PRO A 145 -0.07 -23.99 14.57
N PHE A 146 1.18 -23.67 14.90
CA PHE A 146 1.83 -22.46 14.42
C PHE A 146 2.00 -22.47 12.90
N PHE A 147 2.31 -23.61 12.27
CA PHE A 147 2.40 -23.70 10.80
C PHE A 147 1.03 -23.62 10.10
N LYS A 148 -0.05 -24.02 10.78
CA LYS A 148 -1.42 -24.09 10.20
C LYS A 148 -2.30 -22.89 10.51
N THR A 149 -1.89 -22.00 11.42
CA THR A 149 -2.68 -20.85 11.83
C THR A 149 -2.89 -19.85 10.70
N SER A 150 -4.06 -19.20 10.67
CA SER A 150 -4.35 -18.03 9.84
C SER A 150 -3.99 -16.70 10.52
N ASP A 151 -3.60 -16.75 11.79
CA ASP A 151 -3.16 -15.59 12.57
C ASP A 151 -1.90 -15.99 13.36
N PRO A 152 -0.70 -15.89 12.76
CA PRO A 152 0.53 -16.27 13.42
C PRO A 152 0.96 -15.25 14.49
N VAL A 153 0.39 -14.03 14.44
CA VAL A 153 0.62 -13.02 15.46
C VAL A 153 -0.13 -13.38 16.72
N GLU A 154 -1.36 -13.90 16.69
CA GLU A 154 -2.12 -14.26 17.91
C GLU A 154 -2.11 -15.77 18.23
N CYS A 155 -1.51 -16.60 17.38
CA CYS A 155 -1.43 -18.06 17.57
C CYS A 155 -0.91 -18.45 18.95
N GLU A 156 -1.55 -19.47 19.53
CA GLU A 156 -1.08 -20.13 20.75
C GLU A 156 0.32 -20.71 20.55
N ASP A 157 1.05 -20.73 21.65
CA ASP A 157 2.50 -20.78 21.71
C ASP A 157 3.08 -22.17 21.36
N PRO A 158 3.97 -22.31 20.35
CA PRO A 158 4.76 -23.52 20.21
C PRO A 158 5.67 -23.70 21.44
N LYS A 159 5.27 -24.56 22.39
CA LYS A 159 6.10 -24.94 23.58
C LYS A 159 6.20 -23.90 24.70
N GLY A 160 5.46 -22.79 24.68
CA GLY A 160 5.57 -21.79 25.75
C GLY A 160 6.74 -20.80 25.54
N ILE A 161 7.34 -20.78 24.34
CA ILE A 161 8.50 -19.95 23.97
C ILE A 161 8.11 -18.51 23.66
N ARG A 162 6.85 -18.23 23.34
CA ARG A 162 6.40 -16.88 23.01
C ARG A 162 6.63 -15.89 24.15
N ALA A 163 6.56 -16.36 25.40
CA ALA A 163 6.93 -15.55 26.57
C ALA A 163 8.44 -15.26 26.65
N SER A 164 9.30 -16.10 26.06
CA SER A 164 10.75 -15.88 26.00
C SER A 164 11.21 -15.16 24.73
N LEU A 165 10.37 -15.09 23.69
CA LEU A 165 10.67 -14.38 22.44
C LEU A 165 10.43 -12.87 22.58
N SER A 166 11.37 -12.08 22.05
CA SER A 166 11.12 -10.66 21.82
C SER A 166 10.08 -10.49 20.69
N PRO A 167 9.37 -9.34 20.62
CA PRO A 167 8.47 -9.06 19.49
C PRO A 167 9.15 -9.18 18.13
N PHE A 168 10.45 -8.84 18.05
CA PHE A 168 11.22 -8.94 16.81
C PHE A 168 11.61 -10.38 16.48
N GLN A 169 11.90 -11.21 17.48
CA GLN A 169 12.16 -12.63 17.27
C GLN A 169 10.92 -13.39 16.80
N LEU A 170 9.73 -13.03 17.31
CA LEU A 170 8.48 -13.53 16.74
C LEU A 170 8.32 -13.12 15.27
N LEU A 171 8.67 -11.88 14.92
CA LEU A 171 8.67 -11.42 13.53
C LEU A 171 9.63 -12.21 12.64
N LEU A 172 10.78 -12.69 13.15
CA LEU A 172 11.67 -13.59 12.40
C LEU A 172 11.00 -14.93 12.07
N LEU A 173 10.27 -15.52 13.03
CA LEU A 173 9.53 -16.76 12.81
C LEU A 173 8.39 -16.56 11.79
N ILE A 174 7.66 -15.45 11.91
CA ILE A 174 6.62 -15.06 10.93
C ILE A 174 7.26 -14.89 9.55
N ARG A 175 8.40 -14.19 9.44
CA ARG A 175 9.09 -14.00 8.17
C ARG A 175 9.49 -15.31 7.49
N ALA A 176 9.86 -16.33 8.27
CA ALA A 176 10.33 -17.62 7.76
C ALA A 176 9.19 -18.57 7.41
N PHE A 177 8.12 -18.61 8.20
CA PHE A 177 7.06 -19.62 8.08
C PHE A 177 5.73 -19.07 7.57
N HIS A 178 5.52 -17.76 7.72
CA HIS A 178 4.31 -17.04 7.32
C HIS A 178 4.64 -15.71 6.63
N PRO A 179 5.39 -15.72 5.51
CA PRO A 179 5.92 -14.51 4.89
C PRO A 179 4.84 -13.50 4.46
N HIS A 180 3.62 -13.98 4.16
CA HIS A 180 2.47 -13.14 3.84
C HIS A 180 1.90 -12.38 5.05
N HIS A 181 2.18 -12.82 6.28
CA HIS A 181 1.77 -12.16 7.53
C HIS A 181 2.81 -11.17 8.10
N ILE A 182 3.79 -10.77 7.28
CA ILE A 182 4.86 -9.88 7.72
C ILE A 182 4.33 -8.50 8.14
N MET A 183 3.25 -8.03 7.51
CA MET A 183 2.65 -6.73 7.81
C MET A 183 2.06 -6.73 9.22
N GLU A 184 1.33 -7.79 9.58
CA GLU A 184 0.79 -8.01 10.91
C GLU A 184 1.91 -8.15 11.94
N GLY A 185 2.97 -8.88 11.63
CA GLY A 185 4.14 -9.01 12.49
C GLY A 185 4.86 -7.67 12.71
N MET A 186 5.09 -6.88 11.67
CA MET A 186 5.69 -5.54 11.76
C MET A 186 4.82 -4.59 12.58
N ARG A 187 3.50 -4.66 12.41
CA ARG A 187 2.53 -3.88 13.19
C ARG A 187 2.59 -4.28 14.65
N HIS A 188 2.64 -5.58 14.97
CA HIS A 188 2.79 -6.07 16.32
C HIS A 188 4.07 -5.55 16.99
N VAL A 189 5.21 -5.56 16.29
CA VAL A 189 6.46 -4.95 16.81
C VAL A 189 6.27 -3.46 17.10
N ALA A 190 5.72 -2.70 16.14
CA ALA A 190 5.48 -1.26 16.32
C ALA A 190 4.56 -0.95 17.51
N LEU A 191 3.45 -1.69 17.63
CA LEU A 191 2.48 -1.57 18.71
C LEU A 191 3.10 -1.84 20.07
N ARG A 192 3.90 -2.91 20.21
CA ARG A 192 4.56 -3.25 21.47
C ARG A 192 5.63 -2.23 21.87
N MET A 193 6.26 -1.56 20.90
CA MET A 193 7.33 -0.60 21.13
C MET A 193 6.86 0.83 21.44
N TYR A 194 5.74 1.25 20.86
CA TYR A 194 5.25 2.64 20.95
C TYR A 194 3.79 2.78 21.39
N GLY A 195 3.02 1.70 21.44
CA GLY A 195 1.57 1.78 21.68
C GLY A 195 0.79 2.50 20.57
N VAL A 196 1.44 2.75 19.42
CA VAL A 196 0.83 3.43 18.28
C VAL A 196 0.52 2.43 17.19
N ASP A 197 -0.75 2.41 16.78
CA ASP A 197 -1.20 1.62 15.65
C ASP A 197 -1.05 2.42 14.36
N ALA A 198 -0.12 1.99 13.50
CA ALA A 198 0.17 2.68 12.24
C ALA A 198 -1.04 2.78 11.30
N TYR A 199 -2.06 1.94 11.48
CA TYR A 199 -3.30 1.96 10.69
C TYR A 199 -4.44 2.77 11.32
N ARG A 200 -4.23 3.33 12.52
CA ARG A 200 -5.23 4.16 13.22
C ARG A 200 -4.74 5.58 13.45
N ILE A 201 -3.73 6.01 12.70
CA ILE A 201 -3.23 7.39 12.77
C ILE A 201 -4.31 8.30 12.15
N PRO A 202 -4.85 9.28 12.88
CA PRO A 202 -5.87 10.17 12.35
C PRO A 202 -5.36 11.01 11.18
N SER A 203 -6.23 11.28 10.21
CA SER A 203 -5.96 12.31 9.21
C SER A 203 -5.94 13.70 9.85
N VAL A 204 -5.21 14.62 9.22
CA VAL A 204 -5.11 16.01 9.69
C VAL A 204 -6.22 16.83 9.05
N SER A 205 -6.94 17.61 9.86
CA SER A 205 -7.88 18.61 9.35
C SER A 205 -7.15 19.85 8.87
N ILE A 206 -7.76 20.59 7.94
CA ILE A 206 -7.21 21.88 7.48
C ILE A 206 -7.12 22.88 8.63
N ALA A 207 -8.06 22.86 9.57
CA ALA A 207 -8.02 23.69 10.76
C ALA A 207 -6.75 23.46 11.60
N ALA A 208 -6.44 22.19 11.91
CA ALA A 208 -5.22 21.85 12.65
C ALA A 208 -3.95 22.21 11.87
N ALA A 209 -3.95 21.97 10.55
CA ALA A 209 -2.85 22.36 9.68
C ALA A 209 -2.62 23.88 9.64
N HIS A 210 -3.69 24.66 9.67
CA HIS A 210 -3.64 26.11 9.69
C HIS A 210 -3.09 26.63 11.03
N GLU A 211 -3.52 26.04 12.16
CA GLU A 211 -3.01 26.36 13.50
C GLU A 211 -1.51 26.10 13.63
N ASP A 212 -1.02 25.00 13.05
CA ASP A 212 0.41 24.65 13.04
C ASP A 212 1.24 25.53 12.06
N SER A 213 0.58 26.22 11.12
CA SER A 213 1.22 27.08 10.12
C SER A 213 1.41 28.52 10.60
N THR A 214 2.42 29.21 10.06
CA THR A 214 2.71 30.62 10.39
C THR A 214 2.74 31.49 9.15
N ASN A 215 2.84 32.81 9.33
CA ASN A 215 3.05 33.77 8.25
C ASN A 215 4.39 33.62 7.53
N VAL A 216 5.37 32.90 8.10
CA VAL A 216 6.70 32.69 7.51
C VAL A 216 6.98 31.23 7.14
N THR A 217 6.13 30.29 7.56
CA THR A 217 6.26 28.85 7.29
C THR A 217 5.13 28.41 6.38
N PRO A 218 5.38 28.24 5.07
CA PRO A 218 4.37 27.81 4.12
C PRO A 218 3.81 26.42 4.46
N LEU A 219 2.53 26.22 4.17
CA LEU A 219 1.86 24.92 4.29
C LEU A 219 1.79 24.25 2.91
N MET A 220 2.39 23.07 2.79
CA MET A 220 2.44 22.30 1.55
C MET A 220 1.59 21.02 1.67
N PHE A 221 0.57 20.93 0.82
CA PHE A 221 -0.24 19.74 0.64
C PHE A 221 0.39 18.85 -0.45
N LEU A 222 0.91 17.69 -0.04
CA LEU A 222 1.42 16.65 -0.92
C LEU A 222 0.25 15.79 -1.40
N LEU A 223 -0.08 15.89 -2.68
CA LEU A 223 -1.30 15.32 -3.22
C LEU A 223 -1.19 13.80 -3.42
N GLY A 224 -2.24 13.08 -3.05
CA GLY A 224 -2.53 11.73 -3.52
C GLY A 224 -3.22 11.76 -4.90
N PRO A 225 -3.18 10.67 -5.68
CA PRO A 225 -3.87 10.60 -6.96
C PRO A 225 -5.37 10.93 -6.81
N GLY A 226 -5.87 11.87 -7.61
CA GLY A 226 -7.28 12.26 -7.59
C GLY A 226 -7.75 13.01 -6.34
N SER A 227 -6.84 13.45 -5.47
CA SER A 227 -7.15 14.24 -4.26
C SER A 227 -6.70 15.69 -4.45
N ASP A 228 -7.57 16.66 -4.16
CA ASP A 228 -7.27 18.09 -4.22
C ASP A 228 -7.94 18.80 -3.02
N PRO A 229 -7.16 19.44 -2.12
CA PRO A 229 -7.70 20.11 -0.93
C PRO A 229 -8.35 21.47 -1.24
N THR A 230 -8.33 21.97 -2.48
CA THR A 230 -8.75 23.34 -2.80
C THR A 230 -10.15 23.66 -2.29
N ARG A 231 -11.12 22.76 -2.47
CA ARG A 231 -12.50 23.00 -2.02
C ARG A 231 -12.63 22.99 -0.50
N ASP A 232 -11.88 22.11 0.16
CA ASP A 232 -11.86 22.03 1.62
C ASP A 232 -11.17 23.27 2.22
N ILE A 233 -10.16 23.80 1.53
CA ILE A 233 -9.48 25.08 1.81
C ILE A 233 -10.46 26.25 1.66
N GLU A 234 -11.22 26.32 0.57
CA GLU A 234 -12.20 27.37 0.33
C GLU A 234 -13.31 27.34 1.39
N ALA A 235 -13.83 26.16 1.72
CA ALA A 235 -14.81 25.99 2.78
C ALA A 235 -14.28 26.45 4.15
N PHE A 236 -13.04 26.05 4.49
CA PHE A 236 -12.41 26.50 5.73
C PHE A 236 -12.14 28.01 5.76
N ALA A 237 -11.79 28.61 4.62
CA ALA A 237 -11.64 30.06 4.50
C ALA A 237 -12.98 30.77 4.70
N ASP A 238 -14.09 30.20 4.23
CA ASP A 238 -15.43 30.74 4.47
C ASP A 238 -15.81 30.67 5.97
N ASP A 239 -15.56 29.53 6.61
CA ASP A 239 -15.77 29.33 8.05
C ASP A 239 -14.96 30.35 8.90
N MET A 240 -13.77 30.72 8.44
CA MET A 240 -12.89 31.71 9.08
C MET A 240 -13.16 33.15 8.66
N LEU A 241 -14.21 33.41 7.85
CA LEU A 241 -14.54 34.73 7.29
C LEU A 241 -13.37 35.36 6.52
N PHE A 242 -12.65 34.52 5.78
CA PHE A 242 -11.43 34.83 5.02
C PHE A 242 -11.55 34.50 3.54
N LEU A 243 -12.71 34.02 3.07
CA LEU A 243 -12.92 33.63 1.67
C LEU A 243 -12.69 34.80 0.70
N ASP A 244 -13.07 36.02 1.07
CA ASP A 244 -12.84 37.26 0.32
C ASP A 244 -11.35 37.68 0.30
N LYS A 245 -10.56 37.15 1.23
CA LYS A 245 -9.11 37.36 1.38
C LYS A 245 -8.29 36.16 0.91
N LEU A 246 -8.92 35.15 0.33
CA LEU A 246 -8.26 33.99 -0.26
C LEU A 246 -7.98 34.24 -1.74
N VAL A 247 -6.71 34.29 -2.11
CA VAL A 247 -6.26 34.39 -3.49
C VAL A 247 -5.78 33.02 -3.97
N VAL A 248 -6.41 32.49 -5.02
CA VAL A 248 -6.04 31.19 -5.60
C VAL A 248 -5.34 31.41 -6.94
N ILE A 249 -4.11 30.90 -7.06
CA ILE A 249 -3.33 30.89 -8.29
C ILE A 249 -3.12 29.45 -8.74
N GLU A 250 -3.33 29.18 -10.02
CA GLU A 250 -2.91 27.92 -10.63
C GLU A 250 -1.55 28.09 -11.30
N SER A 251 -0.62 27.16 -11.04
CA SER A 251 0.71 27.18 -11.64
C SER A 251 0.63 26.93 -13.15
N ARG A 252 0.85 27.99 -13.94
CA ARG A 252 0.84 27.98 -15.41
C ARG A 252 1.84 29.02 -15.91
N ALA A 253 2.27 28.93 -17.17
CA ALA A 253 3.27 29.86 -17.73
C ALA A 253 2.86 31.35 -17.61
N SER A 254 1.56 31.65 -17.73
CA SER A 254 1.01 33.01 -17.61
C SER A 254 1.02 33.58 -16.19
N THR A 255 1.13 32.73 -15.15
CA THR A 255 1.05 33.17 -13.75
C THR A 255 2.42 33.43 -13.14
N VAL A 256 3.50 32.88 -13.70
CA VAL A 256 4.89 33.00 -13.21
C VAL A 256 5.34 34.44 -12.98
N THR A 257 4.93 35.38 -13.82
CA THR A 257 5.31 36.80 -13.71
C THR A 257 4.44 37.58 -12.73
N ILE A 258 3.26 37.07 -12.41
CA ILE A 258 2.24 37.73 -11.58
C ILE A 258 2.34 37.25 -10.12
N VAL A 259 2.79 36.01 -9.90
CA VAL A 259 2.94 35.43 -8.55
C VAL A 259 3.76 36.31 -7.62
N ASP A 260 4.87 36.89 -8.11
CA ASP A 260 5.74 37.73 -7.28
C ASP A 260 4.97 38.96 -6.74
N LYS A 261 4.14 39.56 -7.59
CA LYS A 261 3.31 40.72 -7.26
C LYS A 261 2.19 40.35 -6.29
N VAL A 262 1.48 39.27 -6.58
CA VAL A 262 0.36 38.81 -5.75
C VAL A 262 0.85 38.33 -4.39
N LEU A 263 1.99 37.63 -4.34
CA LEU A 263 2.61 37.21 -3.09
C LEU A 263 2.92 38.41 -2.20
N GLN A 264 3.56 39.44 -2.77
CA GLN A 264 3.88 40.66 -2.03
C GLN A 264 2.61 41.38 -1.55
N GLU A 265 1.59 41.54 -2.41
CA GLU A 265 0.32 42.13 -2.02
C GLU A 265 -0.37 41.34 -0.89
N CYS A 266 -0.33 40.01 -0.94
CA CYS A 266 -0.90 39.16 0.11
C CYS A 266 -0.13 39.28 1.42
N MET A 267 1.20 39.32 1.36
CA MET A 267 2.07 39.50 2.52
C MET A 267 1.83 40.84 3.21
N GLU A 268 1.62 41.91 2.46
CA GLU A 268 1.36 43.26 3.00
C GLU A 268 -0.05 43.38 3.58
N ARG A 269 -1.06 42.76 2.95
CA ARG A 269 -2.48 42.86 3.35
C ARG A 269 -2.97 41.78 4.30
N GLY A 270 -2.14 40.77 4.59
CA GLY A 270 -2.54 39.63 5.40
C GLY A 270 -3.55 38.72 4.73
N HIS A 271 -3.45 38.53 3.42
CA HIS A 271 -4.32 37.63 2.65
C HIS A 271 -3.75 36.21 2.62
N TRP A 272 -4.59 35.23 2.31
CA TRP A 272 -4.14 33.85 2.10
C TRP A 272 -3.86 33.63 0.62
N LEU A 273 -2.71 33.06 0.30
CA LEU A 273 -2.34 32.72 -1.07
C LEU A 273 -2.27 31.21 -1.22
N LEU A 274 -3.13 30.63 -2.06
CA LEU A 274 -3.08 29.23 -2.47
C LEU A 274 -2.45 29.11 -3.87
N VAL A 275 -1.28 28.48 -3.95
CA VAL A 275 -0.62 28.13 -5.21
C VAL A 275 -0.88 26.67 -5.54
N ARG A 276 -1.72 26.41 -6.55
CA ARG A 276 -2.14 25.07 -6.93
C ARG A 276 -1.21 24.42 -7.95
N ASN A 277 -1.04 23.11 -7.79
CA ASN A 277 -0.41 22.20 -8.74
C ASN A 277 0.98 22.67 -9.19
N ILE A 278 1.83 23.11 -8.26
CA ILE A 278 3.11 23.72 -8.62
C ILE A 278 4.02 22.80 -9.45
N HIS A 279 3.95 21.48 -9.21
CA HIS A 279 4.64 20.45 -9.96
C HIS A 279 4.38 20.46 -11.49
N THR A 280 3.29 21.06 -11.96
CA THR A 280 2.96 21.08 -13.40
C THR A 280 3.83 22.06 -14.19
N HIS A 281 4.52 22.98 -13.52
CA HIS A 281 5.31 24.01 -14.16
C HIS A 281 6.64 24.26 -13.44
N GLU A 282 7.71 23.68 -14.00
CA GLU A 282 9.07 23.71 -13.42
C GLU A 282 9.61 25.12 -13.08
N PRO A 283 9.46 26.16 -13.92
CA PRO A 283 9.91 27.50 -13.55
C PRO A 283 9.27 28.06 -12.27
N MET A 284 8.03 27.66 -11.96
CA MET A 284 7.37 28.06 -10.70
C MET A 284 8.01 27.38 -9.49
N MET A 285 8.42 26.11 -9.63
CA MET A 285 9.08 25.38 -8.55
C MET A 285 10.40 26.04 -8.16
N SER A 286 11.23 26.42 -9.14
CA SER A 286 12.49 27.14 -8.87
C SER A 286 12.26 28.50 -8.20
N LYS A 287 11.25 29.26 -8.66
CA LYS A 287 10.89 30.53 -8.02
C LYS A 287 10.41 30.36 -6.58
N LEU A 288 9.67 29.29 -6.29
CA LEU A 288 9.15 29.04 -4.95
C LEU A 288 10.29 28.92 -3.93
N GLU A 289 11.42 28.34 -4.31
CA GLU A 289 12.57 28.21 -3.39
C GLU A 289 13.10 29.57 -2.96
N ASP A 290 13.28 30.48 -3.93
CA ASP A 290 13.69 31.86 -3.68
C ASP A 290 12.64 32.60 -2.82
N LYS A 291 11.34 32.34 -3.07
CA LYS A 291 10.24 32.98 -2.34
C LYS A 291 10.09 32.48 -0.90
N CYS A 292 10.24 31.19 -0.65
CA CYS A 292 10.26 30.65 0.71
C CYS A 292 11.43 31.25 1.52
N ALA A 293 12.59 31.43 0.89
CA ALA A 293 13.74 32.09 1.52
C ALA A 293 13.52 33.60 1.75
N GLU A 294 12.74 34.27 0.90
CA GLU A 294 12.35 35.67 1.05
C GLU A 294 11.35 35.88 2.20
N LEU A 295 10.38 34.97 2.38
CA LEU A 295 9.38 35.05 3.45
C LEU A 295 10.00 35.18 4.85
N LEU A 296 11.09 34.46 5.11
CA LEU A 296 11.83 34.52 6.36
C LEU A 296 12.47 35.89 6.65
N LYS A 297 12.62 36.75 5.64
CA LYS A 297 13.31 38.05 5.73
C LYS A 297 12.36 39.23 5.75
N CYS A 298 11.15 39.09 5.22
CA CYS A 298 10.26 40.20 4.92
C CYS A 298 9.18 40.49 5.98
N GLU A 299 9.26 39.86 7.17
CA GLU A 299 8.29 40.01 8.29
C GLU A 299 6.83 40.19 7.82
N PRO A 300 6.23 39.17 7.17
CA PRO A 300 4.90 39.28 6.56
C PRO A 300 3.81 39.60 7.61
N HIS A 301 2.67 40.15 7.17
CA HIS A 301 1.53 40.38 8.05
C HIS A 301 1.16 39.11 8.83
N THR A 302 0.75 39.23 10.09
CA THR A 302 0.52 38.07 10.99
C THR A 302 -0.54 37.10 10.49
N ASP A 303 -1.53 37.61 9.76
CA ASP A 303 -2.64 36.82 9.20
C ASP A 303 -2.30 36.20 7.84
N PHE A 304 -1.20 36.61 7.20
CA PHE A 304 -0.79 36.06 5.91
C PHE A 304 -0.54 34.55 6.04
N ARG A 305 -0.95 33.78 5.03
CA ARG A 305 -0.64 32.36 4.92
C ARG A 305 -0.32 32.01 3.47
N LEU A 306 0.73 31.23 3.26
CA LEU A 306 1.08 30.65 1.96
C LEU A 306 0.78 29.16 1.95
N TRP A 307 -0.16 28.74 1.12
CA TRP A 307 -0.56 27.35 0.93
C TRP A 307 -0.16 26.88 -0.47
N ILE A 308 0.37 25.67 -0.58
CA ILE A 308 0.92 25.13 -1.82
C ILE A 308 0.39 23.71 -2.03
N THR A 309 -0.04 23.37 -3.24
CA THR A 309 -0.37 21.99 -3.59
C THR A 309 0.59 21.42 -4.62
N SER A 310 1.10 20.21 -4.38
CA SER A 310 2.08 19.57 -5.26
C SER A 310 2.05 18.05 -5.19
N PHE A 311 2.37 17.37 -6.28
CA PHE A 311 2.94 16.03 -6.19
C PHE A 311 4.40 16.11 -5.71
N PRO A 312 4.92 15.06 -5.05
CA PRO A 312 6.28 15.03 -4.51
C PRO A 312 7.33 14.81 -5.61
N THR A 313 7.36 15.69 -6.61
CA THR A 313 8.22 15.58 -7.81
C THR A 313 8.84 16.93 -8.15
N GLY A 314 10.16 16.97 -8.39
CA GLY A 314 10.84 18.15 -8.93
C GLY A 314 11.14 19.30 -7.95
N LEU A 315 10.64 19.27 -6.72
CA LEU A 315 10.94 20.28 -5.68
C LEU A 315 12.29 20.01 -5.00
N SER A 316 13.07 21.07 -4.68
CA SER A 316 14.31 20.88 -3.93
C SER A 316 14.09 20.51 -2.47
N LYS A 317 15.14 19.98 -1.87
CA LYS A 317 15.19 19.66 -0.43
C LYS A 317 14.98 20.89 0.46
N GLU A 318 15.30 22.08 -0.03
CA GLU A 318 15.22 23.30 0.77
C GLU A 318 13.76 23.76 0.92
N VAL A 319 12.97 23.69 -0.16
CA VAL A 319 11.52 23.93 -0.09
C VAL A 319 10.86 23.01 0.94
N TYR A 320 11.23 21.73 0.96
CA TYR A 320 10.68 20.77 1.92
C TYR A 320 11.11 21.03 3.37
N ARG A 321 12.25 21.69 3.60
CA ARG A 321 12.72 22.06 4.94
C ARG A 321 12.04 23.32 5.46
N GLN A 322 11.74 24.26 4.57
CA GLN A 322 11.14 25.55 4.91
C GLN A 322 9.62 25.51 4.98
N SER A 323 8.99 24.44 4.48
CA SER A 323 7.54 24.24 4.51
C SER A 323 7.12 23.18 5.52
N MET A 324 5.96 23.41 6.13
CA MET A 324 5.21 22.34 6.79
C MET A 324 4.54 21.49 5.71
N ARG A 325 4.58 20.16 5.85
CA ARG A 325 4.13 19.24 4.80
C ARG A 325 3.06 18.31 5.33
N ILE A 326 1.95 18.22 4.62
CA ILE A 326 0.85 17.32 4.94
C ILE A 326 0.50 16.55 3.68
N VAL A 327 0.42 15.22 3.78
CA VAL A 327 -0.11 14.40 2.70
C VAL A 327 -1.62 14.53 2.67
N TRP A 328 -2.15 14.92 1.52
CA TRP A 328 -3.57 15.02 1.25
C TRP A 328 -3.98 13.92 0.28
N GLU A 329 -4.41 12.80 0.81
CA GLU A 329 -4.89 11.65 0.04
C GLU A 329 -6.21 11.13 0.60
N ALA A 330 -7.02 10.53 -0.27
CA ALA A 330 -8.19 9.81 0.18
C ALA A 330 -7.77 8.52 0.91
N PRO A 331 -8.48 8.12 1.99
CA PRO A 331 -8.19 6.87 2.70
C PRO A 331 -8.24 5.67 1.76
N ASN A 332 -7.35 4.70 1.98
CA ASN A 332 -7.28 3.49 1.16
C ASN A 332 -7.98 2.27 1.77
N SER A 333 -8.49 2.38 3.00
CA SER A 333 -9.19 1.31 3.72
C SER A 333 -10.70 1.53 3.79
N LEU A 334 -11.49 0.46 3.89
CA LEU A 334 -12.95 0.49 4.05
C LEU A 334 -13.31 1.31 5.29
N ARG A 335 -12.65 1.04 6.42
CA ARG A 335 -12.84 1.79 7.67
C ARG A 335 -12.54 3.28 7.47
N GLY A 336 -11.40 3.63 6.86
CA GLY A 336 -11.04 5.02 6.61
C GLY A 336 -12.03 5.75 5.69
N ASN A 337 -12.47 5.10 4.61
CA ASN A 337 -13.45 5.65 3.68
C ASN A 337 -14.83 5.82 4.33
N LEU A 338 -15.27 4.84 5.14
CA LEU A 338 -16.51 4.95 5.91
C LEU A 338 -16.41 6.11 6.91
N LEU A 339 -15.32 6.19 7.68
CA LEU A 339 -15.12 7.26 8.66
C LEU A 339 -15.19 8.62 7.97
N GLN A 340 -14.44 8.80 6.87
CA GLN A 340 -14.47 10.02 6.07
C GLN A 340 -15.89 10.35 5.61
N SER A 341 -16.64 9.37 5.09
CA SER A 341 -18.01 9.58 4.60
C SER A 341 -18.97 10.11 5.67
N PHE A 342 -18.76 9.77 6.95
CA PHE A 342 -19.60 10.21 8.07
C PHE A 342 -19.05 11.45 8.80
N THR A 343 -17.80 11.86 8.54
CA THR A 343 -17.18 13.05 9.16
C THR A 343 -17.04 14.23 8.19
N THR A 344 -17.54 14.12 6.96
CA THR A 344 -17.55 15.20 5.98
C THR A 344 -18.96 15.63 5.60
N ASP A 345 -19.09 16.82 5.01
CA ASP A 345 -20.34 17.27 4.42
C ASP A 345 -20.84 16.26 3.35
N PRO A 346 -22.14 15.97 3.27
CA PRO A 346 -23.25 16.59 4.02
C PRO A 346 -23.60 15.90 5.34
N MET A 347 -22.92 14.83 5.73
CA MET A 347 -23.28 14.03 6.92
C MET A 347 -23.05 14.74 8.25
N THR A 348 -22.16 15.73 8.27
CA THR A 348 -21.93 16.60 9.43
C THR A 348 -23.08 17.59 9.66
N ASN A 349 -23.89 17.87 8.64
CA ASN A 349 -25.08 18.71 8.77
C ASN A 349 -26.20 17.91 9.45
N GLN A 350 -26.63 18.39 10.63
CA GLN A 350 -27.69 17.75 11.40
C GLN A 350 -29.01 17.65 10.62
N ASP A 351 -29.39 18.68 9.87
CA ASP A 351 -30.63 18.69 9.07
C ASP A 351 -30.57 17.71 7.89
N PHE A 352 -29.35 17.40 7.42
CA PHE A 352 -29.15 16.38 6.41
C PHE A 352 -29.34 14.99 7.01
N PHE A 353 -28.66 14.70 8.14
CA PHE A 353 -28.68 13.37 8.76
C PHE A 353 -30.01 13.01 9.42
N TYR A 354 -30.71 13.99 10.01
CA TYR A 354 -31.97 13.79 10.72
C TYR A 354 -33.18 14.14 9.85
N ILE A 355 -33.56 13.23 8.96
CA ILE A 355 -34.78 13.39 8.15
C ILE A 355 -36.06 12.97 8.90
N THR A 356 -37.20 13.54 8.47
CA THR A 356 -38.49 13.38 9.15
C THR A 356 -39.36 12.24 8.59
N LYS A 357 -39.24 11.91 7.30
CA LYS A 357 -39.96 10.82 6.64
C LYS A 357 -39.03 9.63 6.37
N ASN A 358 -39.57 8.40 6.32
CA ASN A 358 -38.83 7.23 5.85
C ASN A 358 -37.45 7.00 6.53
N THR A 359 -37.30 7.41 7.80
CA THR A 359 -36.00 7.51 8.49
C THR A 359 -35.22 6.18 8.51
N LEU A 360 -35.90 5.05 8.69
CA LEU A 360 -35.26 3.73 8.68
C LEU A 360 -34.63 3.42 7.32
N ILE A 361 -35.38 3.64 6.23
CA ILE A 361 -34.92 3.40 4.86
C ILE A 361 -33.75 4.32 4.55
N TYR A 362 -33.87 5.61 4.88
CA TYR A 362 -32.81 6.58 4.69
C TYR A 362 -31.52 6.17 5.38
N LYS A 363 -31.55 5.83 6.68
CA LYS A 363 -30.34 5.50 7.42
C LYS A 363 -29.67 4.22 6.92
N LYS A 364 -30.45 3.17 6.66
CA LYS A 364 -29.92 1.91 6.15
C LYS A 364 -29.37 2.07 4.71
N CYS A 365 -30.05 2.81 3.84
CA CYS A 365 -29.59 3.06 2.47
C CYS A 365 -28.41 4.04 2.40
N MET A 366 -28.35 5.06 3.25
CA MET A 366 -27.19 5.96 3.35
C MET A 366 -25.95 5.19 3.79
N PHE A 367 -26.08 4.34 4.82
CA PHE A 367 -24.97 3.48 5.22
C PHE A 367 -24.56 2.54 4.08
N ALA A 368 -25.52 1.90 3.41
CA ALA A 368 -25.24 1.03 2.26
C ALA A 368 -24.53 1.77 1.10
N LEU A 369 -24.88 3.05 0.86
CA LEU A 369 -24.21 3.91 -0.13
C LEU A 369 -22.76 4.19 0.27
N CYS A 370 -22.51 4.63 1.51
CA CYS A 370 -21.16 4.86 2.02
C CYS A 370 -20.32 3.58 1.97
N PHE A 371 -20.93 2.44 2.32
CA PHE A 371 -20.27 1.14 2.28
C PHE A 371 -19.95 0.70 0.85
N LEU A 372 -20.88 0.89 -0.10
CA LEU A 372 -20.63 0.63 -1.51
C LEU A 372 -19.48 1.51 -2.05
N HIS A 373 -19.47 2.80 -1.73
CA HIS A 373 -18.39 3.72 -2.12
C HIS A 373 -17.03 3.24 -1.60
N ALA A 374 -16.97 2.94 -0.30
CA ALA A 374 -15.77 2.43 0.35
C ALA A 374 -15.32 1.09 -0.24
N ALA A 375 -16.26 0.19 -0.54
CA ALA A 375 -15.98 -1.11 -1.16
C ALA A 375 -15.47 -0.98 -2.60
N VAL A 376 -16.01 -0.07 -3.41
CA VAL A 376 -15.51 0.22 -4.77
C VAL A 376 -14.07 0.71 -4.73
N LYS A 377 -13.75 1.60 -3.79
CA LYS A 377 -12.41 2.16 -3.59
C LYS A 377 -11.42 1.10 -3.08
N GLU A 378 -11.74 0.37 -2.01
CA GLU A 378 -10.82 -0.65 -1.48
C GLU A 378 -10.65 -1.82 -2.47
N ARG A 379 -11.65 -2.15 -3.29
CA ARG A 379 -11.51 -3.16 -4.34
C ARG A 379 -10.39 -2.84 -5.33
N ALA A 380 -10.04 -1.56 -5.54
CA ALA A 380 -8.92 -1.16 -6.38
C ALA A 380 -7.55 -1.61 -5.86
N VAL A 381 -7.42 -1.90 -4.55
CA VAL A 381 -6.19 -2.40 -3.93
C VAL A 381 -5.78 -3.76 -4.51
N TYR A 382 -6.74 -4.55 -5.00
CA TYR A 382 -6.49 -5.86 -5.64
C TYR A 382 -6.01 -5.75 -7.10
N GLY A 383 -5.75 -4.54 -7.58
CA GLY A 383 -5.24 -4.29 -8.94
C GLY A 383 -6.15 -4.90 -10.01
N ALA A 384 -5.55 -5.65 -10.93
CA ALA A 384 -6.25 -6.29 -12.06
C ALA A 384 -7.29 -7.35 -11.64
N PHE A 385 -7.17 -7.92 -10.43
CA PHE A 385 -8.19 -8.83 -9.89
C PHE A 385 -9.42 -8.07 -9.37
N GLY A 386 -9.22 -6.82 -8.94
CA GLY A 386 -10.29 -5.92 -8.51
C GLY A 386 -11.05 -5.37 -9.70
N TRP A 387 -10.36 -4.64 -10.57
CA TRP A 387 -10.95 -3.92 -11.70
C TRP A 387 -10.11 -4.12 -12.97
N ASN A 388 -10.76 -4.15 -14.14
CA ASN A 388 -10.02 -4.07 -15.40
C ASN A 388 -9.51 -2.64 -15.62
N ASN A 389 -10.36 -1.65 -15.36
CA ASN A 389 -9.97 -0.25 -15.23
C ASN A 389 -10.54 0.32 -13.93
N VAL A 390 -9.68 0.85 -13.06
CA VAL A 390 -10.10 1.35 -11.74
C VAL A 390 -11.07 2.54 -11.93
N PRO A 391 -12.31 2.44 -11.42
CA PRO A 391 -13.26 3.54 -11.50
C PRO A 391 -12.73 4.77 -10.75
N ALA A 392 -12.69 5.92 -11.42
CA ALA A 392 -12.27 7.18 -10.82
C ALA A 392 -13.42 7.83 -10.05
N VAL A 393 -13.92 7.16 -9.01
CA VAL A 393 -14.99 7.65 -8.13
C VAL A 393 -14.38 8.50 -7.02
N ASP A 394 -14.93 9.69 -6.79
CA ASP A 394 -14.43 10.67 -5.84
C ASP A 394 -15.47 11.04 -4.76
N ALA A 395 -15.09 11.92 -3.82
CA ALA A 395 -15.98 12.38 -2.75
C ALA A 395 -17.18 13.20 -3.29
N PHE A 396 -17.02 13.83 -4.46
CA PHE A 396 -18.11 14.58 -5.09
C PHE A 396 -19.19 13.64 -5.62
N ASP A 397 -18.81 12.52 -6.25
CA ASP A 397 -19.75 11.48 -6.68
C ASP A 397 -20.58 10.95 -5.50
N LEU A 398 -19.92 10.69 -4.36
CA LEU A 398 -20.59 10.23 -3.14
C LEU A 398 -21.58 11.28 -2.63
N LYS A 399 -21.13 12.53 -2.46
CA LYS A 399 -21.97 13.64 -2.00
C LYS A 399 -23.18 13.85 -2.92
N TYR A 400 -22.97 13.81 -4.23
CA TYR A 400 -24.05 13.92 -5.20
C TYR A 400 -25.07 12.79 -5.03
N CYS A 401 -24.62 11.53 -4.93
CA CYS A 401 -25.51 10.40 -4.63
C CYS A 401 -26.28 10.56 -3.32
N MET A 402 -25.62 11.04 -2.25
CA MET A 402 -26.27 11.26 -0.95
C MET A 402 -27.40 12.29 -1.06
N VAL A 403 -27.15 13.42 -1.72
CA VAL A 403 -28.18 14.46 -1.90
C VAL A 403 -29.35 13.92 -2.72
N GLN A 404 -29.07 13.30 -3.88
CA GLN A 404 -30.13 12.73 -4.72
C GLN A 404 -30.95 11.65 -4.00
N MET A 405 -30.29 10.78 -3.23
CA MET A 405 -30.97 9.75 -2.45
C MET A 405 -31.83 10.36 -1.34
N ARG A 406 -31.37 11.40 -0.66
CA ARG A 406 -32.17 12.13 0.35
C ARG A 406 -33.42 12.72 -0.29
N ASP A 407 -33.26 13.47 -1.38
CA ASP A 407 -34.36 14.17 -2.05
C ASP A 407 -35.44 13.20 -2.53
N VAL A 408 -35.02 12.05 -3.08
CA VAL A 408 -35.94 11.01 -3.51
C VAL A 408 -36.64 10.34 -2.31
N ILE A 409 -35.96 10.10 -1.20
CA ILE A 409 -36.60 9.46 -0.03
C ILE A 409 -37.60 10.40 0.66
N GLU A 410 -37.32 11.71 0.70
CA GLU A 410 -38.22 12.73 1.27
C GLU A 410 -39.38 13.08 0.33
N GLY A 411 -39.15 13.07 -0.98
CA GLY A 411 -40.12 13.46 -2.01
C GLY A 411 -41.21 12.43 -2.29
N PHE A 412 -40.97 11.15 -2.01
CA PHE A 412 -41.93 10.06 -2.26
C PHE A 412 -42.44 9.43 -0.96
N ASP A 413 -43.75 9.16 -0.88
CA ASP A 413 -44.36 8.54 0.31
C ASP A 413 -43.91 7.10 0.54
N SER A 414 -43.62 6.37 -0.54
CA SER A 414 -43.06 5.02 -0.49
C SER A 414 -42.01 4.83 -1.57
N ILE A 415 -40.85 4.28 -1.20
CA ILE A 415 -39.80 3.94 -2.15
C ILE A 415 -39.19 2.57 -1.83
N SER A 416 -38.85 1.82 -2.87
CA SER A 416 -38.18 0.52 -2.73
C SER A 416 -36.67 0.68 -2.70
N VAL A 417 -35.99 -0.20 -1.95
CA VAL A 417 -34.51 -0.31 -1.95
C VAL A 417 -33.98 -0.54 -3.37
N ARG A 418 -34.71 -1.29 -4.19
CA ARG A 418 -34.36 -1.53 -5.60
C ARG A 418 -34.33 -0.24 -6.42
N SER A 419 -35.29 0.66 -6.24
CA SER A 419 -35.32 1.95 -6.94
C SER A 419 -34.13 2.83 -6.52
N LEU A 420 -33.80 2.85 -5.23
CA LEU A 420 -32.64 3.56 -4.71
C LEU A 420 -31.32 2.97 -5.22
N ARG A 421 -31.24 1.63 -5.36
CA ARG A 421 -30.10 0.97 -5.96
C ARG A 421 -29.86 1.43 -7.38
N GLN A 422 -30.91 1.44 -8.21
CA GLN A 422 -30.84 1.88 -9.60
C GLN A 422 -30.40 3.35 -9.71
N LEU A 423 -30.88 4.21 -8.81
CA LEU A 423 -30.41 5.60 -8.73
C LEU A 423 -28.90 5.68 -8.52
N VAL A 424 -28.35 4.86 -7.61
CA VAL A 424 -26.91 4.88 -7.29
C VAL A 424 -26.07 4.24 -8.39
N SER A 425 -26.45 3.04 -8.85
CA SER A 425 -25.69 2.27 -9.84
C SER A 425 -25.74 2.96 -11.20
N ASP A 426 -26.94 3.23 -11.71
CA ASP A 426 -27.15 3.52 -13.13
C ASP A 426 -26.92 5.00 -13.47
N LEU A 427 -27.09 5.90 -12.49
CA LEU A 427 -26.98 7.34 -12.75
C LEU A 427 -25.56 7.88 -12.51
N VAL A 428 -24.93 7.51 -11.40
CA VAL A 428 -23.69 8.17 -10.95
C VAL A 428 -22.47 7.28 -11.17
N TYR A 429 -22.47 6.07 -10.61
CA TYR A 429 -21.27 5.23 -10.63
C TYR A 429 -21.01 4.61 -12.00
N VAL A 430 -22.04 4.26 -12.76
CA VAL A 430 -21.89 3.76 -14.14
C VAL A 430 -21.17 4.77 -15.03
N GLY A 431 -21.36 6.08 -14.83
CA GLY A 431 -20.65 7.12 -15.58
C GLY A 431 -19.13 7.11 -15.37
N ARG A 432 -18.65 6.53 -14.26
CA ARG A 432 -17.21 6.38 -13.94
C ARG A 432 -16.63 5.04 -14.41
N ILE A 433 -17.44 4.15 -15.00
CA ILE A 433 -17.02 2.83 -15.47
C ILE A 433 -16.85 2.85 -16.99
N THR A 434 -15.67 2.47 -17.46
CA THR A 434 -15.36 2.41 -18.90
C THR A 434 -15.49 1.01 -19.50
N HIS A 435 -15.37 -0.05 -18.69
CA HIS A 435 -15.32 -1.43 -19.16
C HIS A 435 -16.59 -2.21 -18.81
N LYS A 436 -17.13 -2.96 -19.79
CA LYS A 436 -18.42 -3.68 -19.62
C LYS A 436 -18.42 -4.68 -18.46
N ARG A 437 -17.31 -5.41 -18.25
CA ARG A 437 -17.22 -6.38 -17.14
C ARG A 437 -17.16 -5.69 -15.78
N ASP A 438 -16.57 -4.50 -15.71
CA ASP A 438 -16.54 -3.70 -14.48
C ASP A 438 -17.96 -3.21 -14.14
N GLY A 439 -18.78 -2.90 -15.16
CA GLY A 439 -20.21 -2.60 -14.95
C GLY A 439 -20.99 -3.76 -14.32
N MET A 440 -20.69 -5.01 -14.72
CA MET A 440 -21.30 -6.20 -14.10
C MET A 440 -20.86 -6.38 -12.64
N ILE A 441 -19.60 -6.04 -12.33
CA ILE A 441 -19.08 -6.06 -10.95
C ILE A 441 -19.80 -5.01 -10.10
N LEU A 442 -19.97 -3.79 -10.61
CA LEU A 442 -20.69 -2.74 -9.90
C LEU A 442 -22.14 -3.14 -9.62
N GLU A 443 -22.85 -3.72 -10.59
CA GLU A 443 -24.23 -4.19 -10.39
C GLU A 443 -24.30 -5.32 -9.34
N ALA A 444 -23.32 -6.23 -9.32
CA ALA A 444 -23.25 -7.27 -8.30
C ALA A 444 -22.98 -6.68 -6.90
N LEU A 445 -22.08 -5.70 -6.79
CA LEU A 445 -21.77 -5.02 -5.53
C LEU A 445 -22.97 -4.18 -5.04
N SER A 446 -23.60 -3.41 -5.92
CA SER A 446 -24.79 -2.63 -5.59
C SER A 446 -25.92 -3.56 -5.13
N GLY A 447 -26.12 -4.69 -5.82
CA GLY A 447 -27.11 -5.71 -5.46
C GLY A 447 -26.87 -6.37 -4.11
N ARG A 448 -25.60 -6.51 -3.71
CA ARG A 448 -25.21 -7.05 -2.40
C ARG A 448 -25.58 -6.10 -1.26
N TYR A 449 -25.21 -4.82 -1.37
CA TYR A 449 -25.39 -3.85 -0.29
C TYR A 449 -26.80 -3.25 -0.25
N PHE A 450 -27.45 -3.11 -1.40
CA PHE A 450 -28.85 -2.73 -1.55
C PHE A 450 -29.72 -3.96 -1.83
N SER A 451 -29.57 -5.00 -1.00
CA SER A 451 -30.37 -6.21 -1.11
C SER A 451 -31.79 -6.00 -0.56
N ASP A 452 -32.74 -6.84 -0.98
CA ASP A 452 -34.11 -6.80 -0.45
C ASP A 452 -34.16 -7.07 1.07
N LYS A 453 -33.12 -7.73 1.61
CA LYS A 453 -32.96 -8.01 3.04
C LYS A 453 -32.41 -6.82 3.83
N LEU A 454 -31.98 -5.73 3.19
CA LEU A 454 -31.34 -4.60 3.84
C LEU A 454 -32.18 -4.05 4.99
N LEU A 455 -33.50 -3.93 4.79
CA LEU A 455 -34.41 -3.37 5.78
C LEU A 455 -34.77 -4.33 6.91
N ASN A 456 -34.50 -5.63 6.77
CA ASN A 456 -34.79 -6.63 7.79
C ASN A 456 -33.99 -6.36 9.07
N GLU A 457 -34.57 -6.67 10.22
CA GLU A 457 -33.89 -6.62 11.51
C GLU A 457 -32.74 -7.64 11.54
N GLY A 458 -31.59 -7.24 12.08
CA GLY A 458 -30.40 -8.10 12.17
C GLY A 458 -29.72 -8.44 10.83
N HIS A 459 -29.97 -7.67 9.77
CA HIS A 459 -29.29 -7.84 8.49
C HIS A 459 -27.77 -7.61 8.62
N THR A 460 -26.97 -8.50 8.03
CA THR A 460 -25.51 -8.41 7.98
C THR A 460 -25.01 -8.58 6.54
N TYR A 461 -23.87 -7.95 6.21
CA TYR A 461 -23.16 -8.09 4.93
C TYR A 461 -22.23 -9.30 4.90
N THR A 462 -21.86 -9.81 6.07
CA THR A 462 -20.98 -10.96 6.27
C THR A 462 -21.62 -12.01 7.18
N ALA A 463 -21.19 -13.26 7.03
CA ALA A 463 -21.73 -14.40 7.79
C ALA A 463 -21.32 -14.40 9.27
N ASP A 464 -20.17 -13.79 9.59
CA ASP A 464 -19.65 -13.60 10.96
C ASP A 464 -20.38 -12.48 11.72
N GLY A 465 -21.22 -11.70 11.05
CA GLY A 465 -21.97 -10.59 11.64
C GLY A 465 -21.12 -9.37 12.01
N VAL A 466 -19.85 -9.31 11.58
CA VAL A 466 -18.96 -8.17 11.87
C VAL A 466 -19.39 -6.94 11.07
N TYR A 467 -19.77 -7.12 9.80
CA TYR A 467 -20.14 -6.02 8.91
C TYR A 467 -21.65 -5.95 8.73
N TYR A 468 -22.28 -4.89 9.22
CA TYR A 468 -23.71 -4.63 9.12
C TYR A 468 -24.01 -3.13 9.07
N PRO A 469 -25.19 -2.72 8.56
CA PRO A 469 -25.67 -1.35 8.70
C PRO A 469 -26.12 -1.08 10.15
N PRO A 470 -25.48 -0.14 10.89
CA PRO A 470 -25.83 0.11 12.27
C PRO A 470 -27.28 0.60 12.43
N GLU A 471 -27.92 0.17 13.51
CA GLU A 471 -29.23 0.64 13.93
C GLU A 471 -29.07 1.74 14.98
N GLY A 472 -29.57 2.94 14.70
CA GLY A 472 -29.43 4.05 15.63
C GLY A 472 -30.01 5.36 15.13
N SER A 473 -30.37 6.22 16.08
CA SER A 473 -30.77 7.58 15.76
C SER A 473 -29.58 8.50 15.55
N ALA A 474 -28.49 8.31 16.29
CA ALA A 474 -27.40 9.27 16.40
C ALA A 474 -26.16 8.89 15.57
N ILE A 475 -25.48 9.89 14.98
CA ILE A 475 -24.31 9.70 14.11
C ILE A 475 -23.12 9.09 14.85
N GLU A 476 -22.99 9.39 16.15
CA GLU A 476 -21.92 8.90 17.02
C GLU A 476 -21.93 7.37 17.12
N LYS A 477 -23.10 6.73 17.02
CA LYS A 477 -23.20 5.26 16.97
C LYS A 477 -22.59 4.68 15.69
N TYR A 478 -22.77 5.37 14.56
CA TYR A 478 -22.18 4.97 13.28
C TYR A 478 -20.65 5.13 13.35
N LEU A 479 -20.17 6.27 13.86
CA LEU A 479 -18.74 6.52 14.03
C LEU A 479 -18.10 5.51 14.98
N ALA A 480 -18.72 5.22 16.12
CA ALA A 480 -18.24 4.22 17.08
C ALA A 480 -18.21 2.80 16.49
N TYR A 481 -19.23 2.43 15.70
CA TYR A 481 -19.22 1.16 14.99
C TYR A 481 -18.09 1.08 13.97
N VAL A 482 -17.93 2.11 13.12
CA VAL A 482 -16.88 2.16 12.09
C VAL A 482 -15.49 2.13 12.73
N ASP A 483 -15.30 2.82 13.86
CA ASP A 483 -14.02 2.86 14.57
C ASP A 483 -13.60 1.49 15.12
N ASN A 484 -14.58 0.67 15.50
CA ASN A 484 -14.38 -0.69 16.00
C ASN A 484 -14.24 -1.76 14.90
N LEU A 485 -14.37 -1.40 13.61
CA LEU A 485 -14.17 -2.35 12.53
C LEU A 485 -12.72 -2.87 12.50
N PRO A 486 -12.51 -4.13 12.05
CA PRO A 486 -11.18 -4.67 11.83
C PRO A 486 -10.35 -3.80 10.88
N THR A 487 -9.04 -3.77 11.12
CA THR A 487 -8.10 -3.01 10.28
C THR A 487 -7.97 -3.58 8.86
N SER A 488 -8.05 -4.90 8.73
CA SER A 488 -8.07 -5.58 7.43
C SER A 488 -9.47 -6.07 7.13
N SER A 489 -9.98 -5.72 5.95
CA SER A 489 -11.27 -6.17 5.46
C SER A 489 -11.10 -7.41 4.57
N PRO A 490 -11.95 -8.45 4.73
CA PRO A 490 -11.86 -9.66 3.93
C PRO A 490 -12.27 -9.42 2.46
N ALA A 491 -11.59 -10.10 1.53
CA ALA A 491 -11.84 -10.01 0.09
C ALA A 491 -13.31 -10.30 -0.29
N ALA A 492 -13.98 -11.14 0.48
CA ALA A 492 -15.38 -11.53 0.27
C ALA A 492 -16.36 -10.34 0.34
N LEU A 493 -16.06 -9.29 1.12
CA LEU A 493 -16.86 -8.06 1.13
C LEU A 493 -16.86 -7.40 -0.25
N PHE A 494 -15.69 -7.38 -0.88
CA PHE A 494 -15.52 -6.77 -2.19
C PHE A 494 -16.00 -7.67 -3.32
N GLY A 495 -16.61 -8.83 -3.06
CA GLY A 495 -17.03 -9.78 -4.09
C GLY A 495 -15.86 -10.53 -4.72
N LEU A 496 -14.77 -10.73 -3.98
CA LEU A 496 -13.62 -11.52 -4.39
C LEU A 496 -13.56 -12.86 -3.62
N PRO A 497 -12.99 -13.92 -4.21
CA PRO A 497 -12.75 -15.19 -3.51
C PRO A 497 -11.77 -15.03 -2.34
N VAL A 498 -11.92 -15.85 -1.29
CA VAL A 498 -11.05 -15.85 -0.10
C VAL A 498 -9.55 -15.97 -0.42
N PRO A 499 -9.10 -16.81 -1.39
CA PRO A 499 -7.67 -16.88 -1.75
C PRO A 499 -7.06 -15.54 -2.18
N MET A 500 -7.87 -14.55 -2.59
CA MET A 500 -7.36 -13.23 -2.97
C MET A 500 -6.80 -12.45 -1.77
N ASP A 501 -7.22 -12.76 -0.54
CA ASP A 501 -6.64 -12.16 0.66
C ASP A 501 -5.15 -12.53 0.79
N HIS A 502 -4.82 -13.81 0.55
CA HIS A 502 -3.42 -14.28 0.57
C HIS A 502 -2.58 -13.63 -0.53
N VAL A 503 -3.11 -13.58 -1.77
CA VAL A 503 -2.40 -12.94 -2.90
C VAL A 503 -2.12 -11.46 -2.61
N ARG A 504 -3.09 -10.74 -2.03
CA ARG A 504 -2.93 -9.35 -1.61
C ARG A 504 -1.85 -9.22 -0.54
N ALA A 505 -1.90 -10.06 0.49
CA ALA A 505 -0.95 -10.04 1.60
C ALA A 505 0.48 -10.32 1.12
N GLU A 506 0.67 -11.29 0.23
CA GLU A 506 1.94 -11.62 -0.40
C GLU A 506 2.51 -10.45 -1.22
N GLN A 507 1.72 -9.85 -2.11
CA GLN A 507 2.15 -8.68 -2.90
C GLN A 507 2.52 -7.48 -2.01
N GLN A 508 1.78 -7.28 -0.92
CA GLN A 508 2.06 -6.19 0.02
C GLN A 508 3.32 -6.47 0.83
N ALA A 509 3.55 -7.72 1.23
CA ALA A 509 4.76 -8.18 1.91
C ALA A 509 6.00 -7.94 1.02
N GLU A 510 5.96 -8.36 -0.24
CA GLU A 510 7.05 -8.17 -1.21
C GLU A 510 7.39 -6.69 -1.42
N LYS A 511 6.37 -5.85 -1.68
CA LYS A 511 6.56 -4.40 -1.83
C LYS A 511 7.16 -3.77 -0.58
N THR A 512 6.67 -4.16 0.59
CA THR A 512 7.14 -3.65 1.87
C THR A 512 8.59 -4.03 2.15
N MET A 513 8.95 -5.28 1.86
CA MET A 513 10.34 -5.73 1.96
C MET A 513 11.25 -4.99 0.97
N SER A 514 10.79 -4.73 -0.26
CA SER A 514 11.52 -3.89 -1.22
C SER A 514 11.77 -2.48 -0.65
N TYR A 515 10.77 -1.82 -0.09
CA TYR A 515 10.95 -0.50 0.54
C TYR A 515 11.95 -0.55 1.70
N LEU A 516 11.89 -1.58 2.54
CA LEU A 516 12.86 -1.75 3.63
C LEU A 516 14.28 -1.93 3.10
N HIS A 517 14.47 -2.70 2.03
CA HIS A 517 15.77 -2.86 1.35
C HIS A 517 16.28 -1.55 0.76
N ASP A 518 15.43 -0.78 0.07
CA ASP A 518 15.80 0.49 -0.54
C ASP A 518 16.24 1.51 0.52
N MET A 519 15.52 1.58 1.65
CA MET A 519 15.91 2.43 2.79
C MET A 519 17.28 2.04 3.38
N GLN A 520 17.71 0.79 3.24
CA GLN A 520 19.06 0.38 3.64
C GLN A 520 20.13 0.83 2.67
N GLY A 521 19.83 0.84 1.36
CA GLY A 521 20.75 1.27 0.31
C GLY A 521 21.32 2.67 0.58
N PHE A 522 20.52 3.55 1.19
CA PHE A 522 20.96 4.88 1.62
C PHE A 522 21.99 4.87 2.77
N ASN A 523 22.04 3.82 3.60
CA ASN A 523 22.97 3.68 4.72
C ASN A 523 24.16 2.75 4.44
N VAL A 524 24.04 1.80 3.50
CA VAL A 524 25.03 0.74 3.22
C VAL A 524 26.07 1.14 2.16
N ALA A 525 26.01 2.34 1.59
CA ALA A 525 27.05 2.91 0.72
C ALA A 525 28.44 3.10 1.41
N ARG A 526 28.66 2.51 2.59
CA ARG A 526 29.90 2.61 3.38
C ARG A 526 30.60 1.27 3.70
N LYS A 527 30.20 0.12 3.16
CA LYS A 527 31.01 -1.12 3.32
C LYS A 527 31.14 -1.94 2.04
N GLU A 528 32.37 -2.44 1.87
CA GLU A 528 32.96 -3.15 0.73
C GLU A 528 32.02 -4.14 0.02
N GLY A 529 31.72 -3.80 -1.23
CA GLY A 529 30.98 -4.61 -2.18
C GLY A 529 30.61 -3.77 -3.40
N VAL A 530 30.88 -4.27 -4.60
CA VAL A 530 30.51 -3.57 -5.84
C VAL A 530 28.97 -3.54 -5.93
N PRO A 531 28.32 -2.36 -6.06
CA PRO A 531 26.87 -2.26 -6.15
C PRO A 531 26.33 -3.04 -7.37
N TRP A 532 25.10 -3.56 -7.27
CA TRP A 532 24.39 -4.22 -8.39
C TRP A 532 24.27 -3.31 -9.63
N GLN A 533 24.16 -2.00 -9.40
CA GLN A 533 24.09 -0.97 -10.44
C GLN A 533 25.45 -0.65 -11.07
N HIS A 534 26.53 -1.29 -10.64
CA HIS A 534 27.83 -1.06 -11.23
C HIS A 534 27.85 -1.59 -12.67
N PRO A 535 28.29 -0.78 -13.65
CA PRO A 535 28.21 -1.13 -15.07
C PRO A 535 28.76 -2.51 -15.40
N VAL A 536 29.89 -2.91 -14.79
CA VAL A 536 30.53 -4.22 -15.02
C VAL A 536 29.64 -5.40 -14.61
N VAL A 537 28.93 -5.30 -13.48
CA VAL A 537 28.03 -6.36 -13.00
C VAL A 537 26.82 -6.47 -13.91
N MET A 538 26.25 -5.33 -14.31
CA MET A 538 25.14 -5.28 -15.26
C MET A 538 25.52 -5.84 -16.63
N THR A 539 26.69 -5.50 -17.16
CA THR A 539 27.17 -6.02 -18.45
C THR A 539 27.43 -7.52 -18.39
N SER A 540 28.03 -8.02 -17.31
CA SER A 540 28.25 -9.47 -17.12
C SER A 540 26.93 -10.23 -17.06
N LYS A 541 25.94 -9.71 -16.33
CA LYS A 541 24.63 -10.37 -16.22
C LYS A 541 23.82 -10.25 -17.51
N ALA A 542 23.93 -9.12 -18.21
CA ALA A 542 23.32 -8.95 -19.53
C ALA A 542 23.91 -9.93 -20.55
N ALA A 543 25.22 -10.19 -20.52
CA ALA A 543 25.85 -11.19 -21.38
C ALA A 543 25.33 -12.61 -21.07
N GLU A 544 25.22 -12.99 -19.80
CA GLU A 544 24.65 -14.27 -19.38
C GLU A 544 23.17 -14.41 -19.83
N LEU A 545 22.38 -13.35 -19.68
CA LEU A 545 20.98 -13.34 -20.13
C LEU A 545 20.87 -13.39 -21.66
N LEU A 546 21.80 -12.77 -22.39
CA LEU A 546 21.85 -12.81 -23.85
C LEU A 546 22.14 -14.22 -24.37
N GLU A 547 22.95 -15.00 -23.66
CA GLU A 547 23.19 -16.43 -23.97
C GLU A 547 21.93 -17.29 -23.79
N LEU A 548 21.01 -16.90 -22.90
CA LEU A 548 19.72 -17.57 -22.70
C LEU A 548 18.68 -17.22 -23.78
N VAL A 549 18.89 -16.16 -24.57
CA VAL A 549 17.95 -15.75 -25.62
C VAL A 549 17.98 -16.76 -26.78
N PRO A 550 16.85 -17.41 -27.12
CA PRO A 550 16.80 -18.40 -28.19
C PRO A 550 17.31 -17.87 -29.53
N GLY A 551 17.77 -18.79 -30.39
CA GLY A 551 18.12 -18.48 -31.78
C GLY A 551 16.90 -18.07 -32.61
N LEU A 552 17.16 -17.50 -33.79
CA LEU A 552 16.10 -17.16 -34.74
C LEU A 552 15.47 -18.44 -35.31
N PHE A 553 14.15 -18.41 -35.49
CA PHE A 553 13.42 -19.47 -36.18
C PHE A 553 13.73 -19.45 -37.68
N ASN A 554 13.92 -20.63 -38.28
CA ASN A 554 14.08 -20.78 -39.72
C ASN A 554 12.71 -20.79 -40.41
N VAL A 555 12.21 -19.60 -40.78
CA VAL A 555 10.87 -19.44 -41.35
C VAL A 555 10.72 -20.21 -42.67
N ASP A 556 11.78 -20.27 -43.50
CA ASP A 556 11.75 -20.95 -44.80
C ASP A 556 11.58 -22.47 -44.67
N GLU A 557 12.13 -23.06 -43.61
CA GLU A 557 11.99 -24.48 -43.30
C GLU A 557 10.59 -24.79 -42.76
N VAL A 558 10.06 -23.93 -41.89
CA VAL A 558 8.70 -24.06 -41.37
C VAL A 558 7.67 -23.87 -42.48
N GLU A 559 7.89 -22.97 -43.44
CA GLU A 559 6.99 -22.77 -44.58
C GLU A 559 6.95 -23.99 -45.50
N LYS A 560 8.07 -24.71 -45.66
CA LYS A 560 8.12 -25.97 -46.39
C LYS A 560 7.36 -27.09 -45.69
N ALA A 561 7.46 -27.15 -44.35
CA ALA A 561 6.76 -28.15 -43.54
C ALA A 561 5.25 -27.85 -43.40
N TYR A 562 4.88 -26.57 -43.37
CA TYR A 562 3.51 -26.08 -43.18
C TYR A 562 3.15 -25.08 -44.29
N PRO A 563 2.86 -25.57 -45.51
CA PRO A 563 2.63 -24.72 -46.66
C PRO A 563 1.34 -23.89 -46.51
N LEU A 564 1.33 -22.74 -47.19
CA LEU A 564 0.21 -21.82 -47.23
C LEU A 564 -0.92 -22.35 -48.13
N VAL A 565 -1.72 -23.28 -47.60
CA VAL A 565 -2.88 -23.84 -48.28
C VAL A 565 -4.16 -23.19 -47.75
N ARG A 566 -5.13 -22.93 -48.65
CA ARG A 566 -6.43 -22.31 -48.29
C ARG A 566 -7.23 -23.07 -47.23
N SER A 567 -6.99 -24.38 -47.08
CA SER A 567 -7.64 -25.21 -46.07
C SER A 567 -7.03 -25.06 -44.68
N GLU A 568 -5.80 -24.56 -44.55
CA GLU A 568 -5.04 -24.52 -43.31
C GLU A 568 -4.59 -23.10 -42.95
N ASN A 569 -5.56 -22.27 -42.56
CA ASN A 569 -5.32 -20.87 -42.18
C ASN A 569 -4.38 -20.69 -40.96
N ARG A 570 -4.19 -21.74 -40.14
CA ARG A 570 -3.28 -21.73 -38.99
C ARG A 570 -1.81 -21.63 -39.40
N ASN A 571 -1.43 -22.22 -40.55
CA ASN A 571 -0.05 -22.18 -41.04
C ASN A 571 0.36 -20.74 -41.37
N ARG A 572 -0.59 -19.93 -41.87
CA ARG A 572 -0.35 -18.50 -42.12
C ARG A 572 -0.10 -17.71 -40.83
N VAL A 573 -0.86 -17.99 -39.77
CA VAL A 573 -0.67 -17.36 -38.45
C VAL A 573 0.68 -17.78 -37.88
N LEU A 574 1.02 -19.07 -37.93
CA LEU A 574 2.31 -19.58 -37.47
C LEU A 574 3.48 -18.85 -38.14
N LEU A 575 3.49 -18.77 -39.47
CA LEU A 575 4.58 -18.11 -40.20
C LEU A 575 4.68 -16.61 -39.85
N GLN A 576 3.54 -15.94 -39.68
CA GLN A 576 3.51 -14.54 -39.25
C GLN A 576 4.06 -14.36 -37.84
N GLU A 577 3.66 -15.20 -36.88
CA GLU A 577 4.16 -15.16 -35.50
C GLU A 577 5.66 -15.44 -35.43
N LEU A 578 6.17 -16.40 -36.21
CA LEU A 578 7.61 -16.68 -36.26
C LEU A 578 8.41 -15.52 -36.86
N GLN A 579 7.88 -14.85 -37.88
CA GLN A 579 8.47 -13.64 -38.44
C GLN A 579 8.51 -12.51 -37.41
N LEU A 580 7.40 -12.26 -36.71
CA LEU A 580 7.32 -11.25 -35.65
C LEU A 580 8.26 -11.57 -34.49
N HIS A 581 8.31 -12.83 -34.06
CA HIS A 581 9.23 -13.28 -33.03
C HIS A 581 10.68 -13.06 -33.45
N ASN A 582 11.05 -13.39 -34.69
CA ASN A 582 12.38 -13.13 -35.21
C ASN A 582 12.73 -11.63 -35.25
N VAL A 583 11.77 -10.75 -35.58
CA VAL A 583 11.97 -9.30 -35.52
C VAL A 583 12.24 -8.86 -34.08
N LEU A 584 11.47 -9.36 -33.11
CA LEU A 584 11.65 -9.06 -31.70
C LEU A 584 13.00 -9.58 -31.18
N THR A 585 13.32 -10.84 -31.46
CA THR A 585 14.58 -11.46 -31.03
C THR A 585 15.80 -10.74 -31.60
N ARG A 586 15.71 -10.21 -32.83
CA ARG A 586 16.77 -9.36 -33.42
C ARG A 586 16.89 -7.98 -32.78
N ALA A 587 15.81 -7.45 -32.18
CA ALA A 587 15.84 -6.16 -31.49
C ALA A 587 16.34 -6.29 -30.04
N VAL A 588 16.12 -7.45 -29.41
CA VAL A 588 16.58 -7.77 -28.05
C VAL A 588 18.08 -8.13 -28.05
N ARG A 589 18.57 -8.81 -29.09
CA ARG A 589 19.99 -9.07 -29.33
C ARG A 589 20.68 -7.83 -29.89
#